data_AF-A0A1X2HAN2-F1
#
_entry.id   AF-A0A1X2HAN2-F1
#
_cell.length_a   1.000
_cell.length_b   1.000
_cell.length_c   1.000
_cell.angle_alpha   90.00
_cell.angle_beta   90.00
_cell.angle_gamma   90.00
#
_symmetry.space_group_name_H-M   'P 1'
#
loop_
_entity.id
_entity.type
_entity.pdbx_description
1 polymer ?
#
loop_
_entity_poly.entity_id
_entity_poly.type
_entity_poly.pdbx_seq_one_letter_code
_entity_poly.pdbx_strand_id
1 'polypeptide(L)' 'EETGPQVDDEDDEETKMMKLMGFGGFDTTKNKHVDGADLSGANVKKPIKYRQYMNRRGGFNRPLD' A
#
# COMPACT_ATOMS: atom_id res chain seq x y z
N GLU A 1 4.95 -17.17 -2.45
CA GLU A 1 5.88 -18.19 -1.90
C GLU A 1 6.25 -17.73 -0.52
N GLU A 2 5.76 -18.45 0.50
CA GLU A 2 6.05 -18.17 1.90
C GLU A 2 7.42 -18.78 2.22
N THR A 3 8.48 -17.97 2.20
CA THR A 3 9.79 -18.39 2.72
C THR A 3 9.75 -18.24 4.24
N GLY A 4 9.13 -19.21 4.92
CA GLY A 4 9.27 -19.36 6.37
C GLY A 4 10.75 -19.58 6.74
N PRO A 5 11.13 -19.32 8.00
CA PRO A 5 12.50 -19.55 8.47
C PRO A 5 12.91 -20.99 8.17
N GLN A 6 14.00 -21.18 7.43
CA GLN A 6 14.59 -22.49 7.16
C GLN A 6 15.24 -22.99 8.46
N VAL A 7 14.48 -23.82 9.18
CA VAL A 7 14.98 -24.57 10.33
C VAL A 7 15.37 -25.93 9.80
N ASP A 8 16.68 -26.17 9.66
CA ASP A 8 17.19 -27.47 9.27
C ASP A 8 17.16 -28.37 10.52
N ASP A 9 16.61 -29.58 10.40
CA ASP A 9 16.45 -30.50 11.53
C ASP A 9 17.80 -30.95 12.13
N GLU A 10 18.90 -30.78 11.38
CA GLU A 10 20.27 -31.10 11.76
C GLU A 10 20.97 -30.03 12.62
N ASP A 11 20.36 -28.85 12.82
CA ASP A 11 20.95 -27.79 13.66
C ASP A 11 20.88 -28.12 15.17
N ASP A 12 21.94 -27.79 15.92
CA ASP A 12 21.99 -27.86 17.38
C ASP A 12 20.89 -26.98 18.02
N GLU A 13 20.37 -27.35 19.20
CA GLU A 13 19.27 -26.62 19.87
C GLU A 13 19.59 -25.14 20.11
N GLU A 14 20.85 -24.81 20.40
CA GLU A 14 21.32 -23.44 20.58
C GLU A 14 21.24 -22.64 19.27
N THR A 15 21.60 -23.26 18.15
CA THR A 15 21.53 -22.66 16.81
C THR A 15 20.08 -22.49 16.36
N LYS A 16 19.21 -23.45 16.69
CA LYS A 16 17.75 -23.33 16.47
C LYS A 16 17.15 -22.18 17.26
N MET A 17 17.49 -22.05 18.55
CA MET A 17 17.07 -20.92 19.39
C MET A 17 17.58 -19.58 18.85
N MET A 18 18.83 -19.51 18.39
CA MET A 18 19.39 -18.30 17.78
C MET A 18 18.70 -17.92 16.47
N LYS A 19 18.41 -18.87 15.57
CA LYS A 19 17.64 -18.62 14.34
C LYS A 19 16.22 -18.15 14.66
N LEU A 20 15.55 -18.79 15.63
CA LEU A 20 14.18 -18.45 16.02
C LEU A 20 14.07 -17.04 16.61
N MET A 21 15.09 -16.63 17.39
CA MET A 21 15.21 -15.27 17.94
C MET A 21 15.73 -14.25 16.92
N GLY A 22 16.06 -14.66 15.69
CA GLY A 22 16.49 -13.78 14.60
C GLY A 22 18.00 -13.48 14.54
N PHE A 23 18.84 -14.20 15.29
CA PHE A 23 20.30 -13.99 15.37
C PHE A 23 21.10 -14.72 14.26
N GLY A 24 20.45 -15.31 13.26
CA GLY A 24 21.11 -16.08 12.19
C GLY A 24 21.22 -15.39 10.82
N GLY A 25 20.41 -14.36 10.56
CA GLY A 25 20.39 -13.68 9.26
C GLY A 25 19.50 -12.45 9.25
N PHE A 26 20.00 -11.36 8.66
CA PHE A 26 19.21 -10.13 8.48
C PHE A 26 18.35 -10.25 7.23
N ASP A 27 17.06 -10.46 7.43
CA ASP A 27 16.08 -10.38 6.35
C ASP A 27 15.49 -8.96 6.26
N THR A 28 15.05 -8.56 5.07
CA THR A 28 14.52 -7.20 4.82
C THR A 28 13.10 -7.27 4.27
N THR A 29 12.23 -6.36 4.69
CA THR A 29 10.88 -6.18 4.13
C THR A 29 10.85 -5.23 2.93
N LYS A 30 12.02 -4.75 2.46
CA LYS A 30 12.09 -3.83 1.32
C LYS A 30 11.54 -4.52 0.07
N ASN A 31 10.56 -3.87 -0.57
CA ASN A 31 9.85 -4.37 -1.75
C ASN A 31 9.09 -5.70 -1.55
N LYS A 32 8.88 -6.15 -0.30
CA LYS A 32 8.01 -7.28 0.02
C LYS A 32 6.66 -6.76 0.52
N HIS A 33 5.57 -7.42 0.14
CA HIS A 33 4.26 -7.12 0.72
C HIS A 33 4.23 -7.57 2.19
N VAL A 34 3.70 -6.73 3.07
CA VAL A 34 3.50 -7.04 4.48
C VAL A 34 2.03 -6.81 4.77
N ASP A 35 1.31 -7.87 5.14
CA ASP A 35 -0.12 -7.81 5.42
C ASP A 35 -0.40 -6.79 6.54
N GLY A 36 -1.38 -5.90 6.32
CA GLY A 36 -1.75 -4.83 7.25
C GLY A 36 -0.88 -3.57 7.19
N ALA A 37 0.19 -3.55 6.39
CA ALA A 37 0.96 -2.34 6.08
C ALA A 37 0.45 -1.60 4.83
N ASP A 38 -0.72 -1.97 4.32
CA ASP A 38 -1.35 -1.46 3.10
C ASP A 38 -2.35 -0.31 3.32
N LEU A 39 -2.40 0.23 4.54
CA LEU A 39 -3.23 1.38 4.89
C LEU A 39 -2.79 2.62 4.10
N SER A 40 -3.65 3.04 3.17
CA SER A 40 -3.47 4.26 2.37
C SER A 40 -4.79 5.00 2.20
N GLY A 41 -4.72 6.32 2.01
CA GLY A 41 -5.91 7.15 1.82
C GLY A 41 -5.58 8.46 1.10
N ALA A 42 -6.46 8.87 0.20
CA ALA A 42 -6.32 10.13 -0.56
C ALA A 42 -7.51 11.06 -0.28
N ASN A 43 -7.23 12.29 0.16
CA ASN A 43 -8.24 13.33 0.31
C ASN A 43 -8.25 14.24 -0.92
N VAL A 44 -9.09 13.91 -1.91
CA VAL A 44 -9.20 14.67 -3.17
C VAL A 44 -10.36 15.65 -3.08
N LYS A 45 -10.04 16.93 -2.87
CA LYS A 45 -11.02 18.03 -2.95
C LYS A 45 -11.11 18.52 -4.40
N LYS A 46 -12.21 18.21 -5.07
CA LYS A 46 -12.48 18.74 -6.42
C LYS A 46 -12.85 20.23 -6.30
N PRO A 47 -12.25 21.11 -7.11
CA PRO A 47 -12.65 22.51 -7.15
C PRO A 47 -14.09 22.62 -7.67
N ILE A 48 -14.88 23.52 -7.07
CA ILE A 48 -16.22 23.83 -7.56
C ILE A 48 -16.06 24.54 -8.91
N LYS A 49 -16.67 23.98 -9.95
CA LYS A 49 -16.81 24.67 -11.24
C LYS A 49 -18.12 25.45 -11.21
N TYR A 50 -18.03 26.77 -11.34
CA TYR A 50 -19.22 27.62 -11.40
C TYR A 50 -19.86 27.53 -12.78
N ARG A 51 -21.18 27.37 -12.80
CA ARG A 51 -21.96 27.28 -14.03
C ARG A 51 -22.34 28.69 -14.47
N GLN A 52 -21.93 29.09 -15.66
CA GLN A 52 -22.37 30.37 -16.24
C GLN A 52 -23.75 30.19 -16.84
N TYR A 53 -24.79 30.82 -16.29
CA TYR A 53 -26.17 30.75 -16.81
C TYR A 53 -26.49 31.83 -17.85
N MET A 54 -26.01 33.06 -17.64
CA MET A 54 -26.32 34.21 -18.49
C MET A 54 -25.29 34.41 -19.61
N ASN A 55 -25.75 34.94 -20.75
CA ASN A 55 -24.93 35.28 -21.93
C ASN A 55 -24.04 34.13 -22.43
N ARG A 56 -24.55 32.90 -22.36
CA ARG A 56 -23.86 31.72 -22.87
C ARG A 56 -23.92 31.68 -24.39
N ARG A 57 -22.78 31.41 -25.03
CA ARG A 57 -22.71 31.16 -26.46
C ARG A 57 -23.36 29.80 -26.75
N GLY A 58 -24.53 29.77 -27.39
CA GLY A 58 -25.25 28.54 -27.72
C GLY A 58 -26.69 28.43 -27.21
N GLY A 59 -27.21 29.46 -26.53
CA GLY A 59 -28.63 29.54 -26.14
C GLY A 59 -28.99 28.77 -24.86
N PHE A 60 -30.24 28.94 -24.43
CA PHE A 60 -30.76 28.48 -23.12
C PHE A 60 -30.85 26.95 -22.99
N ASN A 61 -31.04 26.21 -24.09
CA ASN A 61 -31.26 24.75 -24.10
C ASN A 61 -29.99 23.89 -24.28
N ARG A 62 -28.79 24.41 -23.97
CA ARG A 62 -27.55 23.61 -23.92
C ARG A 62 -27.17 23.26 -22.49
N PRO A 63 -26.58 22.08 -22.25
CA PRO A 63 -26.13 21.69 -20.91
C PRO A 63 -25.14 22.73 -20.38
N LEU A 64 -25.31 23.16 -19.12
CA LEU A 64 -24.29 23.98 -18.47
C LEU A 64 -23.21 23.07 -17.89
N ASP A 65 -21.95 23.44 -18.13
CA ASP A 65 -20.78 22.88 -17.45
C ASP A 65 -20.83 23.14 -15.94
#